data_AF-A0A2P5F964-F1
#
_entry.id   AF-A0A2P5F964-F1
#
_cell.length_a   1.000
_cell.length_b   1.000
_cell.length_c   1.000
_cell.angle_alpha   90.00
_cell.angle_beta   90.00
_cell.angle_gamma   90.00
#
_symmetry.space_group_name_H-M   'P 1'
#
loop_
_entity.id
_entity.type
_entity.pdbx_description
1 polymer ?
#
loop_
_entity_poly.entity_id
_entity_poly.type
_entity_poly.pdbx_seq_one_letter_code
_entity_poly.pdbx_strand_id
1 'polypeptide(L)'
;MPENLLQWNRSSDCCTWDEVTCDEDGRVIGLNLRSKGIHGVINYSSLSSLQHLKILDLSYNIFGSKIPARIGNLTNLKLQRANTNRNIKAKKIDRS
;
A
#
# COMPACT_ATOMS: atom_id res chain seq x y z
N MET A 1 1.87 10.84 -10.32
CA MET A 1 1.36 9.48 -10.04
C MET A 1 2.52 8.52 -10.28
N PRO A 2 2.72 7.46 -9.47
CA PRO A 2 3.78 6.51 -9.74
C PRO A 2 3.53 5.86 -11.11
N GLU A 3 4.54 5.84 -11.98
CA GLU A 3 4.46 5.30 -13.34
C GLU A 3 4.14 3.78 -13.38
N ASN A 4 4.10 3.13 -12.23
CA ASN A 4 3.92 1.68 -12.08
C ASN A 4 2.46 1.24 -11.80
N LEU A 5 1.48 2.15 -11.88
CA LEU A 5 0.04 1.88 -11.69
C LEU A 5 -0.82 2.37 -12.86
N LEU A 6 -0.24 2.45 -14.07
CA LEU A 6 -0.91 3.03 -15.25
C LEU A 6 -2.20 2.29 -15.66
N GLN A 7 -2.38 1.04 -15.26
CA GLN A 7 -3.58 0.26 -15.54
C GLN A 7 -4.77 0.61 -14.63
N TRP A 8 -4.55 1.31 -13.51
CA TRP A 8 -5.59 1.64 -12.54
C TRP A 8 -6.46 2.79 -13.05
N ASN A 9 -7.34 2.47 -13.98
CA ASN A 9 -8.31 3.38 -14.58
C ASN A 9 -9.71 3.05 -14.06
N ARG A 10 -10.50 4.06 -13.67
CA ARG A 10 -11.89 3.87 -13.24
C ARG A 10 -12.77 3.24 -14.33
N SER A 11 -12.33 3.29 -15.58
CA SER A 11 -13.04 2.72 -16.73
C SER A 11 -12.71 1.25 -17.01
N SER A 12 -11.75 0.64 -16.30
CA SER A 12 -11.42 -0.78 -16.44
C SER A 12 -11.84 -1.57 -15.20
N ASP A 13 -12.19 -2.84 -15.40
CA ASP A 13 -12.48 -3.76 -14.30
C ASP A 13 -11.21 -3.95 -13.45
N CYS A 14 -11.30 -3.61 -12.16
CA CYS A 14 -10.16 -3.72 -11.24
C CYS A 14 -9.64 -5.14 -11.06
N CYS A 15 -10.47 -6.16 -11.31
CA CYS A 15 -10.06 -7.55 -11.25
C CYS A 15 -9.12 -7.96 -12.39
N THR A 16 -8.94 -7.08 -13.38
CA THR A 16 -7.95 -7.27 -14.46
C THR A 16 -6.59 -6.65 -14.16
N TRP A 17 -6.45 -5.90 -13.07
CA TRP A 17 -5.20 -5.22 -12.74
C TRP A 17 -4.19 -6.21 -12.14
N ASP A 18 -2.94 -6.13 -12.58
CA ASP A 18 -1.86 -7.03 -12.15
C ASP A 18 -1.64 -7.04 -10.62
N GLU A 19 -1.97 -5.95 -9.93
CA GLU A 19 -1.80 -5.81 -8.48
C GLU A 19 -3.04 -6.20 -7.66
N VAL A 20 -4.16 -6.51 -8.31
CA VAL A 20 -5.45 -6.80 -7.65
C VAL A 20 -5.77 -8.27 -7.80
N THR A 21 -6.23 -8.87 -6.70
CA THR A 21 -6.77 -10.23 -6.71
C THR A 21 -8.24 -10.16 -6.29
N CYS A 22 -9.12 -10.71 -7.12
CA CYS A 22 -10.53 -10.85 -6.82
C CYS A 22 -10.91 -12.30 -6.54
N ASP A 23 -12.02 -12.52 -5.83
CA ASP A 23 -12.66 -13.83 -5.72
C ASP A 23 -13.62 -14.10 -6.89
N GLU A 24 -14.30 -15.25 -6.85
CA GLU A 24 -15.27 -15.68 -7.88
C GLU A 24 -16.47 -14.73 -8.02
N ASP A 25 -16.77 -13.93 -6.99
CA ASP A 25 -17.84 -12.92 -6.98
C ASP A 25 -17.34 -11.53 -7.44
N GLY A 26 -16.07 -11.42 -7.89
CA GLY A 26 -15.47 -10.16 -8.31
C GLY A 26 -15.11 -9.21 -7.16
N ARG A 27 -15.05 -9.71 -5.92
CA ARG A 27 -14.71 -8.90 -4.74
C ARG A 27 -13.20 -8.88 -4.54
N VAL A 28 -12.64 -7.70 -4.30
CA VAL A 28 -11.20 -7.55 -4.06
C VAL A 28 -10.82 -8.22 -2.74
N ILE A 29 -10.01 -9.28 -2.84
CA ILE A 29 -9.46 -10.04 -1.72
C ILE A 29 -7.96 -9.81 -1.52
N GLY A 30 -7.25 -9.30 -2.52
CA GLY A 30 -5.82 -9.07 -2.47
C GLY A 30 -5.39 -7.79 -3.17
N LEU A 31 -4.45 -7.08 -2.55
CA LEU A 31 -3.81 -5.90 -3.12
C LEU A 31 -2.29 -5.98 -2.91
N ASN A 32 -1.54 -6.16 -3.99
CA ASN A 32 -0.08 -6.28 -3.97
C ASN A 32 0.58 -5.05 -4.60
N LEU A 33 0.93 -4.09 -3.75
CA LEU A 33 1.59 -2.85 -4.15
C LEU A 33 3.08 -2.86 -3.79
N ARG A 34 3.68 -4.05 -3.63
CA ARG A 34 5.08 -4.19 -3.26
C ARG A 34 6.00 -3.47 -4.23
N SER A 35 6.97 -2.73 -3.70
CA SER A 35 8.04 -2.07 -4.48
C SER A 35 7.55 -1.14 -5.60
N LYS A 36 6.34 -0.58 -5.50
CA LYS A 36 5.77 0.29 -6.54
C LYS A 36 6.27 1.72 -6.51
N GLY A 37 7.15 2.07 -5.57
CA GLY A 37 7.67 3.43 -5.41
C GLY A 37 6.59 4.40 -4.89
N ILE A 38 5.54 3.88 -4.27
CA ILE A 38 4.44 4.69 -3.74
C ILE A 38 4.98 5.48 -2.55
N HIS A 39 4.67 6.77 -2.54
CA HIS A 39 5.05 7.69 -1.48
C HIS A 39 3.84 8.50 -0.99
N GLY A 40 3.95 9.05 0.21
CA GLY A 40 2.89 9.87 0.82
C GLY A 40 2.09 9.15 1.91
N VAL A 41 0.83 9.55 2.06
CA VAL A 41 -0.09 9.07 3.11
C VAL A 41 -1.16 8.17 2.51
N ILE A 42 -1.41 7.03 3.16
CA ILE A 42 -2.46 6.10 2.76
C ILE A 42 -3.81 6.65 3.19
N ASN A 43 -4.76 6.78 2.25
CA ASN A 43 -6.15 7.10 2.57
C ASN A 43 -6.86 5.85 3.13
N TYR A 44 -7.05 5.83 4.45
CA TYR A 44 -7.70 4.74 5.17
C TYR A 44 -9.15 4.49 4.73
N SER A 45 -9.92 5.55 4.44
CA SER A 45 -11.36 5.42 4.18
C SER A 45 -11.60 4.56 2.95
N SER A 46 -10.78 4.73 1.91
CA SER A 46 -10.83 3.93 0.68
C SER A 46 -10.34 2.49 0.86
N LEU A 47 -9.44 2.22 1.82
CA LEU A 47 -9.06 0.84 2.14
C LEU A 47 -10.14 0.15 2.96
N SER A 48 -10.83 0.87 3.85
CA SER A 48 -11.92 0.31 4.67
C SER A 48 -13.16 -0.07 3.87
N SER A 49 -13.36 0.49 2.66
CA SER A 49 -14.42 0.05 1.76
C SER A 49 -14.16 -1.31 1.12
N LEU A 50 -12.93 -1.82 1.15
CA LEU A 50 -12.56 -3.16 0.66
C LEU A 50 -12.83 -4.20 1.76
N GLN A 51 -14.10 -4.46 2.06
CA GLN A 51 -14.53 -5.28 3.20
C GLN A 51 -14.07 -6.76 3.11
N HIS A 52 -13.78 -7.24 1.90
CA HIS A 52 -13.34 -8.61 1.64
C HIS A 52 -11.81 -8.75 1.56
N LEU A 53 -11.07 -7.67 1.78
CA LEU A 53 -9.61 -7.66 1.63
C LEU A 53 -8.94 -8.56 2.68
N LYS A 54 -8.21 -9.57 2.19
CA LYS A 54 -7.44 -10.55 3.00
C LYS A 54 -5.94 -10.28 2.92
N ILE A 55 -5.46 -9.75 1.80
CA ILE A 55 -4.03 -9.53 1.58
C ILE A 55 -3.79 -8.08 1.20
N LEU A 56 -2.88 -7.42 1.91
CA LEU A 56 -2.39 -6.09 1.57
C LEU A 56 -0.87 -6.06 1.72
N ASP A 57 -0.18 -6.12 0.60
CA ASP A 57 1.28 -5.98 0.55
C ASP A 57 1.65 -4.56 0.16
N LEU A 58 2.22 -3.83 1.11
CA LEU A 58 2.70 -2.45 0.96
C LEU A 58 4.22 -2.38 1.12
N SER A 59 4.91 -3.52 1.15
CA SER A 59 6.33 -3.59 1.44
C SER A 59 7.17 -2.87 0.37
N TYR A 60 8.32 -2.34 0.78
CA TYR A 60 9.28 -1.65 -0.08
C TYR A 60 8.72 -0.38 -0.76
N ASN A 61 7.82 0.34 -0.09
CA ASN A 61 7.33 1.65 -0.48
C ASN A 61 7.76 2.73 0.54
N ILE A 62 7.58 4.00 0.18
CA ILE A 62 8.09 5.16 0.93
C ILE A 62 6.91 5.92 1.58
N PHE A 63 6.22 5.28 2.52
CA PHE A 63 5.14 5.94 3.26
C PHE A 63 5.69 6.86 4.35
N GLY A 64 5.26 8.12 4.34
CA GLY A 64 5.72 9.14 5.29
C GLY A 64 5.07 9.03 6.67
N SER A 65 3.95 8.31 6.80
CA SER A 65 3.21 8.16 8.04
C SER A 65 3.19 6.71 8.54
N LYS A 66 2.99 6.54 9.86
CA LYS A 66 2.69 5.23 10.44
C LYS A 66 1.40 4.72 9.80
N ILE A 67 1.47 3.66 8.98
CA ILE A 67 0.29 2.91 8.54
C ILE A 67 -0.53 2.60 9.82
N PRO A 68 -1.76 3.12 9.96
CA PRO A 68 -2.51 3.04 11.21
C PRO A 68 -2.75 1.60 11.64
N ALA A 69 -2.71 1.35 12.95
CA ALA A 69 -3.04 0.03 13.51
C ALA A 69 -4.43 -0.47 13.10
N ARG A 70 -5.36 0.44 12.72
CA ARG A 70 -6.68 0.11 12.18
C ARG A 70 -6.66 -0.75 10.92
N ILE A 71 -5.60 -0.71 10.12
CA ILE A 71 -5.44 -1.62 8.98
C ILE A 71 -5.28 -3.07 9.46
N GLY A 72 -4.69 -3.28 10.64
CA GLY A 72 -4.62 -4.58 11.30
C GLY A 72 -5.93 -5.04 11.96
N ASN A 73 -6.97 -4.20 12.00
CA ASN A 73 -8.30 -4.56 12.53
C ASN A 73 -9.23 -5.11 11.45
N LEU A 74 -8.78 -5.18 10.20
CA LEU A 74 -9.38 -6.01 9.17
C LEU A 74 -9.04 -7.46 9.55
N THR A 75 -10.02 -8.20 10.06
CA THR A 75 -9.87 -9.47 10.80
C THR A 75 -9.18 -10.61 10.05
N ASN A 76 -8.93 -10.44 8.74
CA ASN A 76 -8.27 -11.42 7.87
C ASN A 76 -7.06 -10.85 7.12
N LEU A 77 -6.58 -9.65 7.47
CA LEU A 77 -5.58 -8.95 6.67
C LEU A 77 -4.14 -9.32 7.08
N LYS A 78 -3.41 -9.98 6.17
CA LYS A 78 -1.95 -10.13 6.30
C LYS A 78 -1.25 -8.87 5.75
N LEU A 79 -0.90 -7.95 6.64
CA LEU A 79 -0.12 -6.75 6.30
C LEU A 79 1.39 -7.05 6.31
N GLN A 80 2.07 -6.85 5.18
CA GLN A 80 3.54 -6.88 5.12
C GLN A 80 4.11 -5.46 5.06
N ARG A 81 4.89 -5.09 6.08
CA ARG A 81 5.60 -3.81 6.18
C ARG A 81 7.09 -4.06 6.01
N ALA A 82 7.74 -3.36 5.10
CA ALA A 82 9.19 -3.20 5.14
C ALA A 82 9.47 -1.74 5.51
N ASN A 83 9.99 -1.52 6.72
CA ASN A 83 10.51 -0.21 7.11
C ASN A 83 11.82 0.02 6.37
N THR A 84 11.85 0.85 5.32
CA THR A 84 13.11 1.44 4.86
C THR A 84 13.36 2.75 5.59
N ASN A 85 13.76 2.65 6.86
CA ASN A 85 14.54 3.71 7.50
C ASN A 85 16.02 3.38 7.27
N ARG A 86 16.58 3.74 6.10
CA ARG A 86 18.02 3.93 6.03
C ARG A 86 18.32 5.37 6.46
N ASN A 87 18.54 5.50 7.77
CA ASN A 87 19.31 6.53 8.48
C ASN A 87 19.60 7.84 7.70
N ILE A 88 18.88 8.92 8.00
CA ILE A 88 19.49 10.27 8.03
C ILE A 88 19.89 10.56 9.47
N LYS A 89 20.90 9.85 9.97
CA LYS A 89 21.77 10.33 11.05
C LYS A 89 23.18 10.47 10.46
N ALA A 90 23.45 11.64 9.87
CA ALA A 90 24.75 12.27 9.55
C ALA A 90 24.46 13.27 8.40
N LYS A 91 24.51 14.59 8.56
CA LYS A 91 25.51 15.44 9.20
C LYS A 91 24.85 16.47 10.12
N LYS A 92 25.28 16.53 11.38
CA LYS A 92 25.40 17.85 12.03
C LYS A 92 26.43 18.61 11.20
N ILE A 93 26.03 19.71 10.58
CA ILE A 93 26.97 20.71 10.09
C ILE A 93 27.44 21.43 11.35
N ASP A 94 28.53 20.96 11.93
CA ASP A 94 29.36 21.80 12.77
C ASP A 94 30.17 22.68 11.82
N ARG A 95 29.86 23.96 11.78
CA ARG A 95 30.78 24.98 11.28
C ARG A 95 31.06 25.87 12.47
N SER A 96 32.29 25.71 12.97
CA SER A 96 33.02 26.70 13.75
C SER A 96 32.97 28.07 13.09
#